data_AF-A0A7Y0R0R8-F1
#
_entry.id   AF-A0A7Y0R0R8-F1
#
_cell.length_a   1.000
_cell.length_b   1.000
_cell.length_c   1.000
_cell.angle_alpha   90.00
_cell.angle_beta   90.00
_cell.angle_gamma   90.00
#
_symmetry.space_group_name_H-M   'P 1'
#
loop_
_entity.id
_entity.type
_entity.pdbx_description
1 polymer ?
#
loop_
_entity_poly.entity_id
_entity_poly.type
_entity_poly.pdbx_seq_one_letter_code
_entity_poly.pdbx_strand_id
1 'polypeptide(L)'
;ELATLDNAKAELTLTNYSQYHSIALDISESESRDYKAFPRTRVTVHVDLAESGVGDKYTQLDSEQTVIVSTLSAPQFSNLEESEFGIMGSRSVREPTDDELQKFGKGKVALFLLKPVGSDDRTKQKAVWVHVARFDCCTADLFSNDLKPFDAIDYDAAGYCANGSTIRMTRFLVIDDPKLENIEYELAAPIVYYRRGQREFLASDDGGFYAKPNVVYGKSKYGYPKSLYEWSVVTMKYQPN
;
A
#
# COMPACT_ATOMS: atom_id res chain seq x y z
N GLU A 1 -3.48 26.77 -11.71
CA GLU A 1 -3.15 25.61 -12.56
C GLU A 1 -3.59 24.35 -11.84
N LEU A 2 -3.86 23.24 -12.55
CA LEU A 2 -4.29 21.96 -11.97
C LEU A 2 -3.09 21.11 -11.49
N ALA A 3 -1.89 21.42 -11.99
CA ALA A 3 -0.64 20.82 -11.59
C ALA A 3 0.53 21.75 -11.91
N THR A 4 1.63 21.60 -11.18
CA THR A 4 2.92 22.27 -11.38
C THR A 4 4.01 21.20 -11.45
N LEU A 5 4.95 21.33 -12.39
CA LEU A 5 6.07 20.40 -12.55
C LEU A 5 7.37 21.05 -12.06
N ASP A 6 8.00 20.48 -11.04
CA ASP A 6 9.37 20.78 -10.65
C ASP A 6 10.33 19.90 -11.47
N ASN A 7 10.88 20.46 -12.54
CA ASN A 7 11.81 19.76 -13.43
C ASN A 7 13.12 19.35 -12.75
N ALA A 8 13.57 20.07 -11.72
CA ALA A 8 14.82 19.75 -11.03
C ALA A 8 14.66 18.53 -10.11
N LYS A 9 13.46 18.36 -9.56
CA LYS A 9 13.14 17.21 -8.69
C LYS A 9 12.48 16.05 -9.42
N ALA A 10 12.02 16.28 -10.66
CA ALA A 10 11.13 15.41 -11.41
C ALA A 10 9.83 15.13 -10.62
N GLU A 11 9.28 16.17 -9.99
CA GLU A 11 8.09 16.09 -9.15
C GLU A 11 6.92 16.82 -9.80
N LEU A 12 5.79 16.12 -9.95
CA LEU A 12 4.53 16.71 -10.37
C LEU A 12 3.68 16.96 -9.14
N THR A 13 3.40 18.22 -8.83
CA THR A 13 2.53 18.63 -7.73
C THR A 13 1.16 18.98 -8.29
N LEU A 14 0.11 18.29 -7.84
CA LEU A 14 -1.25 18.65 -8.21
C LEU A 14 -1.70 19.85 -7.37
N THR A 15 -2.11 20.93 -8.02
CA THR A 15 -2.53 22.17 -7.37
C THR A 15 -4.00 22.43 -7.70
N ASN A 16 -4.82 22.82 -6.72
CA ASN A 16 -6.25 23.16 -6.92
C ASN A 16 -7.06 22.14 -7.76
N TYR A 17 -6.94 20.85 -7.47
CA TYR A 17 -7.73 19.83 -8.15
C TYR A 17 -9.11 19.64 -7.49
N SER A 18 -10.20 19.66 -8.28
CA SER A 18 -11.57 19.29 -7.87
C SER A 18 -12.00 17.93 -8.43
N GLN A 19 -13.11 17.37 -7.94
CA GLN A 19 -13.64 16.09 -8.42
C GLN A 19 -13.85 16.10 -9.95
N TYR A 20 -13.56 14.97 -10.61
CA TYR A 20 -13.75 14.74 -12.05
C TYR A 20 -12.81 15.53 -12.97
N HIS A 21 -11.52 15.58 -12.66
CA HIS A 21 -10.50 16.10 -13.57
C HIS A 21 -9.55 15.01 -14.05
N SER A 22 -9.04 15.19 -15.26
CA SER A 22 -7.96 14.40 -15.83
C SER A 22 -6.78 15.29 -16.11
N ILE A 23 -5.58 14.77 -15.91
CA ILE A 23 -4.32 15.43 -16.26
C ILE A 23 -3.73 14.68 -17.44
N ALA A 24 -3.41 15.42 -18.50
CA ALA A 24 -2.66 14.87 -19.62
C ALA A 24 -1.18 15.15 -19.42
N LEU A 25 -0.37 14.09 -19.37
CA LEU A 25 1.08 14.15 -19.34
C LEU A 25 1.60 13.87 -20.74
N ASP A 26 2.26 14.85 -21.35
CA ASP A 26 3.00 14.65 -22.59
C ASP A 26 4.44 14.24 -22.24
N ILE A 27 4.75 12.96 -22.43
CA ILE A 27 6.06 12.39 -22.18
C ILE A 27 6.82 12.37 -23.49
N SER A 28 8.02 12.93 -23.51
CA SER A 28 8.93 12.91 -24.67
C SER A 28 10.36 12.72 -24.22
N GLU A 29 11.13 11.99 -25.00
CA GLU A 29 12.56 11.81 -24.80
C GLU A 29 13.32 12.54 -25.90
N SER A 30 14.55 12.96 -25.62
CA SER A 30 15.43 13.57 -26.63
C SER A 30 16.28 12.50 -27.29
N GLU A 31 16.30 12.49 -28.61
CA GLU A 31 17.12 11.57 -29.39
C GLU A 31 18.61 11.94 -29.25
N SER A 32 19.47 10.93 -29.19
CA SER A 32 20.92 11.11 -29.23
C SER A 32 21.53 10.20 -30.30
N ARG A 33 22.83 10.37 -30.57
CA ARG A 33 23.55 9.58 -31.57
C ARG A 33 23.38 8.06 -31.37
N ASP A 34 23.34 7.60 -30.12
CA ASP A 34 23.30 6.18 -29.77
C ASP A 34 21.95 5.75 -29.17
N TYR A 35 20.95 6.65 -29.20
CA TYR A 35 19.65 6.41 -28.57
C TYR A 35 18.53 7.03 -29.39
N LYS A 36 17.66 6.17 -29.92
CA LYS A 36 16.43 6.59 -30.58
C LYS A 36 15.36 6.89 -29.53
N ALA A 37 14.93 8.15 -29.46
CA ALA A 37 13.88 8.57 -28.53
C ALA A 37 12.55 7.85 -28.81
N PHE A 38 11.78 7.59 -27.75
CA PHE A 38 10.39 7.17 -27.95
C PHE A 38 9.56 8.27 -28.61
N PRO A 39 8.54 7.88 -29.39
CA PRO A 39 7.51 8.80 -29.83
C PRO A 39 6.88 9.53 -28.64
N ARG A 40 6.68 10.84 -28.79
CA ARG A 40 5.95 11.64 -27.79
C ARG A 40 4.62 10.98 -27.48
N THR A 41 4.46 10.55 -26.23
CA THR A 41 3.32 9.77 -25.78
C THR A 41 2.52 10.61 -24.80
N ARG A 42 1.22 10.75 -25.09
CA ARG A 42 0.29 11.39 -24.17
C ARG A 42 -0.33 10.34 -23.26
N VAL A 43 -0.12 10.49 -21.96
CA VAL A 43 -0.75 9.66 -20.93
C VAL A 43 -1.81 10.50 -20.23
N THR A 44 -3.06 10.05 -20.28
CA THR A 44 -4.15 10.68 -19.52
C THR A 44 -4.26 9.97 -18.17
N VAL A 45 -4.06 10.72 -17.09
CA VAL A 45 -4.26 10.26 -15.73
C VAL A 45 -5.61 10.79 -15.25
N HIS A 46 -6.55 9.90 -14.97
CA HIS A 46 -7.79 10.25 -14.31
C HIS A 46 -7.53 10.44 -12.82
N VAL A 47 -7.93 11.60 -12.29
CA VAL A 47 -7.79 11.92 -10.88
C VAL A 47 -9.17 11.81 -10.24
N ASP A 48 -9.47 10.62 -9.74
CA ASP A 48 -10.67 10.39 -8.94
C ASP A 48 -10.36 10.68 -7.47
N LEU A 49 -10.98 11.75 -6.97
CA LEU A 49 -10.82 12.15 -5.58
C LEU A 49 -11.75 11.36 -4.70
N ALA A 50 -11.18 10.72 -3.69
CA ALA A 50 -11.95 10.28 -2.56
C ALA A 50 -12.52 11.51 -1.80
N GLU A 51 -13.66 11.34 -1.12
CA GLU A 51 -14.18 12.38 -0.22
C GLU A 51 -13.08 12.82 0.77
N SER A 52 -13.03 14.11 1.14
CA SER A 52 -12.09 14.61 2.17
C SER A 52 -12.24 13.76 3.45
N GLY A 53 -11.15 13.34 4.07
CA GLY A 53 -11.17 12.39 5.19
C GLY A 53 -11.05 10.90 4.81
N VAL A 54 -11.17 10.54 3.52
CA VAL A 54 -11.01 9.14 3.06
C VAL A 54 -9.54 8.77 2.84
N GLY A 55 -8.70 9.75 2.51
CA GLY A 55 -7.26 9.56 2.27
C GLY A 55 -6.34 9.75 3.47
N ASP A 56 -6.89 10.07 4.64
CA ASP A 56 -6.09 10.42 5.83
C ASP A 56 -5.74 9.22 6.71
N LYS A 57 -5.83 8.00 6.17
CA LYS A 57 -5.27 6.83 6.86
C LYS A 57 -3.76 6.87 6.67
N TYR A 58 -3.08 7.36 7.70
CA TYR A 58 -1.64 7.21 7.86
C TYR A 58 -1.37 5.99 8.72
N THR A 59 -0.44 5.16 8.29
CA THR A 59 0.08 4.05 9.06
C THR A 59 1.51 4.36 9.41
N GLN A 60 1.73 4.67 10.68
CA GLN A 60 3.04 4.96 11.20
C GLN A 60 3.76 3.66 11.58
N LEU A 61 4.98 3.48 11.07
CA LEU A 61 5.91 2.43 11.47
C LEU A 61 6.93 3.05 12.45
N ASP A 62 6.85 2.67 13.72
CA ASP A 62 7.64 3.26 14.82
C ASP A 62 8.76 2.35 15.34
N SER A 63 8.93 1.19 14.73
CA SER A 63 9.84 0.14 15.19
C SER A 63 10.34 -0.71 14.02
N GLU A 64 11.37 -1.52 14.28
CA GLU A 64 11.90 -2.51 13.33
C GLU A 64 10.79 -3.43 12.80
N GLN A 65 9.84 -3.81 13.66
CA GLN A 65 8.67 -4.59 13.29
C GLN A 65 7.37 -3.90 13.73
N THR A 66 6.48 -3.66 12.79
CA THR A 66 5.12 -3.16 13.04
C THR A 66 4.08 -4.12 12.44
N VAL A 67 3.05 -4.44 13.21
CA VAL A 67 1.89 -5.23 12.74
C VAL A 67 0.65 -4.35 12.77
N ILE A 68 -0.07 -4.31 11.65
CA ILE A 68 -1.29 -3.52 11.49
C ILE A 68 -2.45 -4.48 11.31
N VAL A 69 -3.50 -4.30 12.12
CA VAL A 69 -4.79 -4.95 11.92
C VAL A 69 -5.60 -4.12 10.93
N SER A 70 -6.00 -4.74 9.83
CA SER A 70 -6.80 -4.10 8.79
C SER A 70 -8.20 -3.77 9.30
N THR A 71 -8.73 -2.63 8.86
CA THR A 71 -10.12 -2.24 9.13
C THR A 71 -11.13 -3.20 8.48
N LEU A 72 -10.68 -4.00 7.51
CA LEU A 72 -11.46 -5.09 6.88
C LEU A 72 -11.62 -6.32 7.78
N SER A 73 -11.07 -6.30 9.01
CA SER A 73 -11.35 -7.31 10.04
C SER A 73 -12.67 -7.04 10.78
N ALA A 74 -13.32 -5.89 10.52
CA ALA A 74 -14.54 -5.51 11.21
C ALA A 74 -15.77 -6.32 10.71
N PRO A 75 -16.81 -6.52 11.54
CA PRO A 75 -17.93 -7.40 11.23
C PRO A 75 -18.64 -7.11 9.91
N GLN A 76 -18.71 -5.84 9.50
CA GLN A 76 -19.36 -5.43 8.25
C GLN A 76 -18.66 -5.89 6.96
N PHE A 77 -17.50 -6.51 7.08
CA PHE A 77 -16.73 -7.13 5.99
C PHE A 77 -16.64 -8.65 6.13
N SER A 78 -17.46 -9.27 6.98
CA SER A 78 -17.39 -10.72 7.25
C SER A 78 -17.59 -11.59 6.00
N ASN A 79 -18.28 -11.10 4.96
CA ASN A 79 -18.48 -11.82 3.69
C ASN A 79 -17.51 -11.35 2.59
N LEU A 80 -16.51 -10.51 2.92
CA LEU A 80 -15.45 -10.16 1.98
C LEU A 80 -14.51 -11.36 1.86
N GLU A 81 -14.49 -11.99 0.69
CA GLU A 81 -13.67 -13.17 0.40
C GLU A 81 -12.33 -12.77 -0.24
N GLU A 82 -12.38 -11.91 -1.25
CA GLU A 82 -11.22 -11.42 -1.99
C GLU A 82 -10.62 -10.21 -1.27
N SER A 83 -9.29 -10.20 -1.05
CA SER A 83 -8.60 -9.01 -0.53
C SER A 83 -7.11 -8.97 -0.92
N GLU A 84 -6.81 -9.06 -2.22
CA GLU A 84 -5.47 -8.90 -2.78
C GLU A 84 -4.74 -7.72 -2.15
N PHE A 85 -3.51 -7.94 -1.69
CA PHE A 85 -2.67 -6.94 -1.06
C PHE A 85 -1.61 -6.42 -2.04
N GLY A 86 -1.30 -5.14 -1.96
CA GLY A 86 -0.23 -4.55 -2.76
C GLY A 86 0.44 -3.37 -2.09
N ILE A 87 1.61 -3.02 -2.65
CA ILE A 87 2.46 -1.91 -2.21
C ILE A 87 2.77 -1.04 -3.43
N MET A 88 2.59 0.27 -3.29
CA MET A 88 2.91 1.30 -4.27
C MET A 88 3.92 2.29 -3.69
N GLY A 89 4.63 2.98 -4.57
CA GLY A 89 5.62 4.00 -4.21
C GLY A 89 7.02 3.44 -3.90
N SER A 90 7.16 2.13 -3.71
CA SER A 90 8.48 1.51 -3.59
C SER A 90 9.14 1.38 -4.96
N ARG A 91 10.42 1.75 -5.06
CA ARG A 91 11.20 1.64 -6.30
C ARG A 91 11.43 0.19 -6.73
N SER A 92 11.39 -0.75 -5.80
CA SER A 92 11.65 -2.16 -6.06
C SER A 92 10.86 -3.01 -5.08
N VAL A 93 10.06 -3.92 -5.61
CA VAL A 93 9.38 -4.98 -4.85
C VAL A 93 9.75 -6.30 -5.50
N ARG A 94 10.26 -7.23 -4.70
CA ARG A 94 10.70 -8.56 -5.16
C ARG A 94 10.14 -9.67 -4.29
N GLU A 95 10.23 -10.88 -4.81
CA GLU A 95 10.01 -12.07 -3.99
C GLU A 95 11.16 -12.25 -2.96
N PRO A 96 10.87 -12.83 -1.79
CA PRO A 96 11.89 -13.21 -0.82
C PRO A 96 12.87 -14.23 -1.42
N THR A 97 14.12 -14.19 -0.98
CA THR A 97 15.08 -15.28 -1.19
C THR A 97 14.72 -16.49 -0.33
N ASP A 98 15.28 -17.67 -0.62
CA ASP A 98 15.03 -18.89 0.18
C ASP A 98 15.38 -18.68 1.67
N ASP A 99 16.48 -17.98 1.97
CA ASP A 99 16.90 -17.65 3.33
C ASP A 99 15.90 -16.71 4.02
N GLU A 100 15.42 -15.67 3.32
CA GLU A 100 14.42 -14.74 3.84
C GLU A 100 13.06 -15.44 4.02
N LEU A 101 12.69 -16.34 3.10
CA LEU A 101 11.48 -17.14 3.19
C LEU A 101 11.53 -18.07 4.41
N GLN A 102 12.67 -18.70 4.67
CA GLN A 102 12.87 -19.55 5.84
C GLN A 102 12.82 -18.75 7.15
N LYS A 103 13.40 -17.54 7.18
CA LYS A 103 13.47 -16.71 8.39
C LYS A 103 12.18 -15.94 8.68
N PHE A 104 11.55 -15.38 7.66
CA PHE A 104 10.48 -14.41 7.79
C PHE A 104 9.14 -14.91 7.25
N GLY A 105 9.12 -16.04 6.53
CA GLY A 105 7.93 -16.59 5.89
C GLY A 105 7.57 -15.88 4.58
N LYS A 106 6.39 -16.23 4.05
CA LYS A 106 5.85 -15.63 2.82
C LYS A 106 5.67 -14.11 2.96
N GLY A 107 5.62 -13.43 1.82
CA GLY A 107 5.51 -11.98 1.73
C GLY A 107 6.29 -11.46 0.54
N LYS A 108 6.48 -10.14 0.48
CA LYS A 108 7.37 -9.51 -0.50
C LYS A 108 8.41 -8.66 0.21
N VAL A 109 9.53 -8.44 -0.45
CA VAL A 109 10.59 -7.55 0.04
C VAL A 109 10.56 -6.26 -0.77
N ALA A 110 10.31 -5.14 -0.09
CA ALA A 110 10.20 -3.82 -0.68
C ALA A 110 11.38 -2.93 -0.27
N LEU A 111 11.86 -2.11 -1.21
CA LEU A 111 12.90 -1.11 -0.94
C LEU A 111 12.26 0.19 -0.46
N PHE A 112 12.56 0.58 0.77
CA PHE A 112 12.16 1.88 1.31
C PHE A 112 13.36 2.83 1.27
N LEU A 113 13.11 4.06 0.82
CA LEU A 113 14.11 5.12 0.89
C LEU A 113 13.83 5.97 2.10
N LEU A 114 14.83 6.12 2.95
CA LEU A 114 14.80 6.91 4.16
C LEU A 114 15.74 8.10 4.02
N LYS A 115 15.44 9.18 4.75
CA LYS A 115 16.30 10.37 4.89
C LYS A 115 16.39 10.75 6.36
N PRO A 116 17.48 11.36 6.84
CA PRO A 116 17.54 11.88 8.20
C PRO A 116 16.38 12.86 8.43
N VAL A 117 15.76 12.79 9.61
CA VAL A 117 14.63 13.67 9.96
C VAL A 117 15.02 15.14 9.77
N GLY A 118 14.17 15.89 9.07
CA GLY A 118 14.40 17.32 8.80
C GLY A 118 15.44 17.61 7.71
N SER A 119 15.92 16.60 6.99
CA SER A 119 16.79 16.79 5.82
C SER A 119 16.00 16.80 4.52
N ASP A 120 16.27 17.78 3.65
CA ASP A 120 15.77 17.81 2.27
C ASP A 120 16.85 17.43 1.24
N ASP A 121 18.02 17.02 1.70
CA ASP A 121 19.14 16.64 0.86
C ASP A 121 18.96 15.22 0.32
N ARG A 122 18.65 15.12 -0.99
CA ARG A 122 18.45 13.82 -1.66
C ARG A 122 19.70 12.94 -1.64
N THR A 123 20.89 13.50 -1.49
CA THR A 123 22.14 12.73 -1.43
C THR A 123 22.31 11.97 -0.12
N LYS A 124 21.59 12.37 0.93
CA LYS A 124 21.57 11.70 2.24
C LYS A 124 20.56 10.57 2.34
N GLN A 125 19.82 10.29 1.26
CA GLN A 125 18.87 9.18 1.24
C GLN A 125 19.59 7.84 1.33
N LYS A 126 19.10 6.97 2.20
CA LYS A 126 19.59 5.60 2.40
C LYS A 126 18.46 4.63 2.12
N ALA A 127 18.81 3.47 1.61
CA ALA A 127 17.82 2.45 1.29
C ALA A 127 17.83 1.36 2.36
N VAL A 128 16.64 0.91 2.75
CA VAL A 128 16.43 -0.24 3.62
C VAL A 128 15.51 -1.24 2.94
N TRP A 129 15.74 -2.53 3.20
CA TRP A 129 14.82 -3.56 2.76
C TRP A 129 13.81 -3.88 3.86
N VAL A 130 12.55 -3.92 3.47
CA VAL A 130 11.43 -4.21 4.38
C VAL A 130 10.71 -5.43 3.86
N HIS A 131 10.65 -6.50 4.67
CA HIS A 131 9.76 -7.62 4.45
C HIS A 131 8.35 -7.22 4.84
N VAL A 132 7.42 -7.38 3.90
CA VAL A 132 6.01 -7.06 4.09
C VAL A 132 5.21 -8.34 3.90
N ALA A 133 4.47 -8.71 4.93
CA ALA A 133 3.71 -9.96 4.98
C ALA A 133 2.23 -9.68 5.18
N ARG A 134 1.39 -10.42 4.47
CA ARG A 134 -0.07 -10.42 4.60
C ARG A 134 -0.49 -11.65 5.39
N PHE A 135 -1.40 -11.48 6.35
CA PHE A 135 -2.00 -12.57 7.11
C PHE A 135 -3.50 -12.43 7.07
N ASP A 136 -4.19 -13.44 6.56
CA ASP A 136 -5.66 -13.50 6.63
C ASP A 136 -6.07 -14.87 7.20
N CYS A 137 -6.72 -14.88 8.35
CA CYS A 137 -6.98 -16.08 9.13
C CYS A 137 -8.40 -16.07 9.72
N CYS A 138 -8.88 -17.20 10.24
CA CYS A 138 -10.10 -17.21 11.05
C CYS A 138 -9.83 -16.57 12.41
N THR A 139 -10.70 -15.65 12.84
CA THR A 139 -10.60 -15.03 14.19
C THR A 139 -10.64 -16.09 15.30
N ALA A 140 -11.33 -17.22 15.08
CA ALA A 140 -11.40 -18.32 16.03
C ALA A 140 -10.06 -19.04 16.26
N ASP A 141 -9.12 -18.92 15.33
CA ASP A 141 -7.79 -19.55 15.43
C ASP A 141 -6.80 -18.67 16.23
N LEU A 142 -7.23 -17.49 16.70
CA LEU A 142 -6.46 -16.62 17.59
C LEU A 142 -6.46 -17.19 19.02
N PHE A 143 -5.66 -18.22 19.27
CA PHE A 143 -5.46 -18.71 20.64
C PHE A 143 -4.47 -17.81 21.37
N SER A 144 -4.84 -17.31 22.57
CA SER A 144 -4.00 -16.42 23.38
C SER A 144 -2.62 -16.99 23.74
N ASN A 145 -2.44 -18.31 23.62
CA ASN A 145 -1.24 -19.04 24.00
C ASN A 145 -0.62 -19.85 22.85
N ASP A 146 -1.22 -19.84 21.64
CA ASP A 146 -0.60 -20.46 20.47
C ASP A 146 0.24 -19.38 19.77
N LEU A 147 1.53 -19.39 20.06
CA LEU A 147 2.53 -18.50 19.45
C LEU A 147 2.88 -18.92 18.02
N LYS A 148 2.13 -19.84 17.39
CA LYS A 148 2.35 -20.16 15.99
C LYS A 148 2.39 -18.84 15.22
N PRO A 149 3.47 -18.57 14.47
CA PRO A 149 3.48 -17.42 13.59
C PRO A 149 2.26 -17.56 12.68
N PHE A 150 1.47 -16.50 12.58
CA PHE A 150 0.47 -16.44 11.51
C PHE A 150 1.21 -16.80 10.23
N ASP A 151 0.79 -17.86 9.52
CA ASP A 151 1.42 -18.17 8.26
C ASP A 151 1.03 -17.08 7.29
N ALA A 152 2.03 -16.31 6.86
CA ALA A 152 1.82 -15.30 5.85
C ALA A 152 1.27 -15.98 4.59
N ILE A 153 0.32 -15.35 3.94
CA ILE A 153 -0.25 -15.83 2.69
C ILE A 153 0.25 -14.98 1.52
N ASP A 154 0.10 -15.52 0.32
CA ASP A 154 0.49 -14.82 -0.89
C ASP A 154 -0.39 -13.57 -1.09
N TYR A 155 0.17 -12.55 -1.74
CA TYR A 155 -0.50 -11.26 -1.90
C TYR A 155 -1.78 -11.35 -2.72
N ASP A 156 -1.90 -12.32 -3.61
CA ASP A 156 -3.03 -12.59 -4.50
C ASP A 156 -3.96 -13.71 -4.00
N ALA A 157 -3.62 -14.38 -2.90
CA ALA A 157 -4.50 -15.36 -2.28
C ALA A 157 -5.83 -14.71 -1.87
N ALA A 158 -6.93 -15.47 -1.89
CA ALA A 158 -8.24 -14.96 -1.50
C ALA A 158 -8.19 -14.36 -0.07
N GLY A 159 -7.66 -15.14 0.88
CA GLY A 159 -7.47 -14.70 2.26
C GLY A 159 -8.80 -14.52 2.99
N TYR A 160 -9.50 -15.64 3.22
CA TYR A 160 -10.85 -15.67 3.78
C TYR A 160 -11.06 -16.89 4.68
N CYS A 161 -11.74 -16.66 5.81
CA CYS A 161 -12.22 -17.71 6.69
C CYS A 161 -13.65 -18.13 6.30
N ALA A 162 -13.80 -19.34 5.75
CA ALA A 162 -15.11 -19.87 5.35
C ALA A 162 -16.07 -20.15 6.53
N ASN A 163 -15.53 -20.37 7.73
CA ASN A 163 -16.29 -20.83 8.90
C ASN A 163 -16.44 -19.75 9.99
N GLY A 164 -16.20 -18.48 9.67
CA GLY A 164 -16.28 -17.40 10.65
C GLY A 164 -15.73 -16.07 10.15
N SER A 165 -15.54 -15.13 11.09
CA SER A 165 -14.94 -13.84 10.77
C SER A 165 -13.48 -14.01 10.36
N THR A 166 -13.06 -13.25 9.34
CA THR A 166 -11.66 -13.21 8.91
C THR A 166 -10.95 -12.07 9.64
N ILE A 167 -9.85 -12.38 10.34
CA ILE A 167 -8.90 -11.38 10.79
C ILE A 167 -7.86 -11.14 9.70
N ARG A 168 -7.59 -9.87 9.41
CA ARG A 168 -6.70 -9.43 8.35
C ARG A 168 -5.62 -8.55 8.94
N MET A 169 -4.36 -8.92 8.74
CA MET A 169 -3.21 -8.20 9.27
C MET A 169 -2.13 -8.03 8.21
N THR A 170 -1.29 -7.03 8.41
CA THR A 170 -0.09 -6.80 7.62
C THR A 170 1.07 -6.56 8.57
N ARG A 171 2.21 -7.22 8.34
CA ARG A 171 3.46 -6.94 9.06
C ARG A 171 4.43 -6.22 8.14
N PHE A 172 5.06 -5.18 8.65
CA PHE A 172 6.25 -4.56 8.09
C PHE A 172 7.43 -4.90 9.02
N LEU A 173 8.50 -5.44 8.46
CA LEU A 173 9.71 -5.81 9.18
C LEU A 173 10.92 -5.30 8.41
N VAL A 174 11.72 -4.42 9.01
CA VAL A 174 13.02 -4.03 8.45
C VAL A 174 13.96 -5.24 8.55
N ILE A 175 14.54 -5.66 7.42
CA ILE A 175 15.39 -6.86 7.35
C ILE A 175 16.84 -6.58 6.93
N ASP A 176 17.11 -5.38 6.41
CA ASP A 176 18.46 -4.94 6.03
C ASP A 176 18.53 -3.41 6.08
N ASP A 177 19.25 -2.90 7.08
CA ASP A 177 19.50 -1.48 7.35
C ASP A 177 20.98 -1.07 7.61
N PRO A 178 22.03 -1.87 7.31
CA PRO A 178 23.40 -1.63 7.78
C PRO A 178 24.06 -0.36 7.21
N LYS A 179 23.39 0.33 6.28
CA LYS A 179 23.84 1.60 5.69
C LYS A 179 23.35 2.82 6.47
N LEU A 180 22.52 2.61 7.49
CA LEU A 180 22.03 3.67 8.35
C LEU A 180 23.02 3.94 9.49
N GLU A 181 23.14 5.21 9.84
CA GLU A 181 23.85 5.64 11.03
C GLU A 181 22.89 5.59 12.23
N ASN A 182 23.41 5.62 13.46
CA ASN A 182 22.56 5.62 14.66
C ASN A 182 21.94 7.00 14.92
N ILE A 183 21.01 7.41 14.05
CA ILE A 183 20.22 8.64 14.08
C ILE A 183 18.78 8.35 13.63
N GLU A 184 17.86 9.29 13.86
CA GLU A 184 16.47 9.15 13.42
C GLU A 184 16.31 9.44 11.91
N TYR A 185 15.61 8.53 11.23
CA TYR A 185 15.25 8.62 9.81
C TYR A 185 13.74 8.64 9.61
N GLU A 186 13.31 9.29 8.52
CA GLU A 186 11.93 9.27 8.01
C GLU A 186 11.87 8.81 6.56
N LEU A 187 10.69 8.35 6.11
CA LEU A 187 10.47 8.01 4.69
C LEU A 187 10.74 9.21 3.78
N ALA A 188 11.58 9.00 2.76
CA ALA A 188 11.94 10.02 1.80
C ALA A 188 10.86 10.24 0.72
N ALA A 189 9.95 9.28 0.55
CA ALA A 189 8.82 9.33 -0.36
C ALA A 189 7.65 8.52 0.23
N PRO A 190 6.39 8.88 -0.08
CA PRO A 190 5.23 8.16 0.41
C PRO A 190 5.19 6.75 -0.17
N ILE A 191 4.99 5.76 0.71
CA ILE A 191 4.67 4.38 0.36
C ILE A 191 3.19 4.19 0.65
N VAL A 192 2.48 3.46 -0.20
CA VAL A 192 1.05 3.15 0.02
C VAL A 192 0.92 1.64 0.04
N TYR A 193 0.23 1.09 1.04
CA TYR A 193 -0.32 -0.25 0.92
C TYR A 193 -1.81 -0.19 0.63
N TYR A 194 -2.32 -1.23 -0.02
CA TYR A 194 -3.73 -1.35 -0.31
C TYR A 194 -4.21 -2.80 -0.27
N ARG A 195 -5.51 -2.95 -0.07
CA ARG A 195 -6.27 -4.18 -0.24
C ARG A 195 -7.39 -3.96 -1.25
N ARG A 196 -7.44 -4.79 -2.29
CA ARG A 196 -8.42 -4.70 -3.38
C ARG A 196 -8.96 -6.07 -3.76
N GLY A 197 -10.00 -6.10 -4.59
CA GLY A 197 -10.48 -7.31 -5.23
C GLY A 197 -10.99 -7.04 -6.63
N GLN A 198 -11.33 -8.10 -7.36
CA GLN A 198 -11.81 -7.94 -8.74
C GLN A 198 -13.26 -7.46 -8.76
N ARG A 199 -14.04 -7.83 -7.73
CA ARG A 199 -15.46 -7.48 -7.60
C ARG A 199 -15.65 -6.29 -6.67
N GLU A 200 -16.58 -5.41 -7.01
CA GLU A 200 -17.00 -4.35 -6.10
C GLU A 200 -17.73 -4.96 -4.89
N PHE A 201 -17.38 -4.49 -3.70
CA PHE A 201 -17.97 -4.94 -2.45
C PHE A 201 -18.63 -3.77 -1.72
N LEU A 202 -19.81 -4.01 -1.17
CA LEU A 202 -20.54 -3.07 -0.34
C LEU A 202 -20.67 -3.65 1.07
N ALA A 203 -20.03 -3.00 2.05
CA ALA A 203 -20.16 -3.38 3.45
C ALA A 203 -21.58 -3.12 3.98
N SER A 204 -22.04 -3.97 4.89
CA SER A 204 -23.35 -3.86 5.54
C SER A 204 -23.27 -4.41 6.97
N ASP A 205 -24.26 -4.10 7.81
CA ASP A 205 -24.33 -4.65 9.17
C ASP A 205 -24.38 -6.21 9.18
N ASP A 206 -24.83 -6.83 8.07
CA ASP A 206 -24.87 -8.29 7.86
C ASP A 206 -23.60 -8.87 7.22
N GLY A 207 -22.49 -8.14 7.27
CA GLY A 207 -21.19 -8.60 6.75
C GLY A 207 -20.89 -8.24 5.30
N GLY A 208 -21.77 -7.48 4.64
CA GLY A 208 -21.58 -6.98 3.28
C GLY A 208 -21.86 -8.00 2.17
N PHE A 209 -21.81 -7.53 0.93
CA PHE A 209 -22.05 -8.35 -0.26
C PHE A 209 -21.34 -7.79 -1.50
N TYR A 210 -21.12 -8.67 -2.48
CA TYR A 210 -20.60 -8.28 -3.79
C TYR A 210 -21.69 -7.64 -4.66
N ALA A 211 -21.40 -6.45 -5.19
CA ALA A 211 -22.29 -5.75 -6.09
C ALA A 211 -22.46 -6.55 -7.40
N LYS A 212 -23.70 -6.67 -7.86
CA LYS A 212 -24.01 -7.35 -9.12
C LYS A 212 -23.65 -6.44 -10.30
N PRO A 213 -23.07 -7.00 -11.38
CA PRO A 213 -22.85 -6.24 -12.61
C PRO A 213 -24.15 -5.58 -13.10
N ASN A 214 -24.06 -4.35 -13.60
CA ASN A 214 -25.18 -3.57 -14.14
C ASN A 214 -26.31 -3.21 -13.14
N VAL A 215 -26.06 -3.32 -11.84
CA VAL A 215 -26.98 -2.85 -10.80
C VAL A 215 -26.43 -1.58 -10.17
N VAL A 216 -27.22 -0.51 -10.17
CA VAL A 216 -26.87 0.74 -9.48
C VAL A 216 -27.26 0.61 -8.01
N TYR A 217 -26.28 0.67 -7.13
CA TYR A 217 -26.49 0.71 -5.69
C TYR A 217 -26.39 2.16 -5.19
N GLY A 218 -27.31 2.56 -4.31
CA GLY A 218 -27.22 3.85 -3.62
C GLY A 218 -26.13 3.87 -2.53
N LYS A 219 -25.84 5.06 -1.98
CA LYS A 219 -24.92 5.20 -0.83
C LYS A 219 -25.50 4.49 0.38
N SER A 220 -24.79 3.50 0.91
CA SER A 220 -25.13 2.86 2.19
C SER A 220 -24.51 3.63 3.36
N LYS A 221 -24.82 3.19 4.59
CA LYS A 221 -24.12 3.61 5.83
C LYS A 221 -22.59 3.49 5.72
N TYR A 222 -22.10 2.53 4.94
CA TYR A 222 -20.67 2.24 4.76
C TYR A 222 -20.10 2.75 3.43
N GLY A 223 -20.85 3.59 2.71
CA GLY A 223 -20.44 4.16 1.43
C GLY A 223 -21.02 3.41 0.22
N TYR A 224 -20.34 3.55 -0.92
CA TYR A 224 -20.69 2.91 -2.19
C TYR A 224 -19.94 1.59 -2.38
N PRO A 225 -20.41 0.68 -3.25
CA PRO A 225 -19.61 -0.43 -3.71
C PRO A 225 -18.27 0.05 -4.24
N LYS A 226 -17.20 -0.68 -3.90
CA LYS A 226 -15.83 -0.33 -4.32
C LYS A 226 -14.98 -1.59 -4.48
N SER A 227 -14.04 -1.58 -5.39
CA SER A 227 -13.04 -2.64 -5.59
C SER A 227 -11.73 -2.39 -4.83
N LEU A 228 -11.46 -1.14 -4.46
CA LEU A 228 -10.41 -0.75 -3.51
C LEU A 228 -11.01 -0.69 -2.10
N TYR A 229 -10.78 -1.74 -1.31
CA TYR A 229 -11.43 -1.91 -0.02
C TYR A 229 -10.78 -1.07 1.07
N GLU A 230 -9.45 -1.09 1.10
CA GLU A 230 -8.62 -0.36 2.06
C GLU A 230 -7.33 0.12 1.38
N TRP A 231 -6.84 1.27 1.80
CA TRP A 231 -5.49 1.72 1.52
C TRP A 231 -5.03 2.66 2.63
N SER A 232 -3.72 2.85 2.75
CA SER A 232 -3.13 3.74 3.74
C SER A 232 -1.75 4.20 3.28
N VAL A 233 -1.40 5.45 3.59
CA VAL A 233 -0.06 5.98 3.40
C VAL A 233 0.81 5.54 4.57
N VAL A 234 1.90 4.85 4.26
CA VAL A 234 2.91 4.48 5.24
C VAL A 234 3.79 5.69 5.52
N THR A 235 3.89 6.02 6.80
CA THR A 235 4.92 6.89 7.37
C THR A 235 5.83 6.06 8.25
N MET A 236 7.09 6.44 8.39
CA MET A 236 8.06 5.68 9.17
C MET A 236 8.94 6.65 9.93
N LYS A 237 9.18 6.36 11.20
CA LYS A 237 10.25 6.93 12.01
C LYS A 237 11.09 5.77 12.51
N TYR A 238 12.36 5.76 12.14
CA TYR A 238 13.23 4.62 12.39
C TYR A 238 14.60 5.06 12.83
N GLN A 239 15.11 4.42 13.88
CA GLN A 239 16.48 4.55 14.33
C GLN A 239 17.04 3.13 14.44
N PRO A 240 18.15 2.82 13.74
CA PRO A 240 18.85 1.55 13.92
C PRO A 240 19.28 1.37 15.37
N ASN A 241 19.17 0.14 15.87
CA ASN A 241 19.64 -0.22 17.22
C ASN A 241 21.16 -0.36 17.28
#